data_AF-A0A962G7L7-F1
#
_entry.id   AF-A0A962G7L7-F1
#
_cell.length_a   1.000
_cell.length_b   1.000
_cell.length_c   1.000
_cell.angle_alpha   90.00
_cell.angle_beta   90.00
_cell.angle_gamma   90.00
#
_symmetry.space_group_name_H-M   'P 1'
#
loop_
_entity.id
_entity.type
_entity.pdbx_description
1 polymer ?
#
loop_
_entity_poly.entity_id
_entity_poly.type
_entity_poly.pdbx_seq_one_letter_code
_entity_poly.pdbx_strand_id
1 'polypeptide(L)'
;RGIWIIDDITPLRALDAKLLDSNVAFLPTRMIQQRISAQGGWPEGDASFTGPNAPGGADISYFQKSRHLFGKLKIEVLDAEGKVLDTLPASVRRGINHVYWSMRAAPPRVPKAAQIAFNSTQGPRVPPGDYTVRMTKDK
;
A
#
# COMPACT_ATOMS: atom_id res chain seq x y z
N ARG A 1 -29.45 10.84 -5.94
CA ARG A 1 -28.30 11.76 -5.67
C ARG A 1 -27.34 10.98 -4.77
N GLY A 2 -26.07 10.85 -5.14
CA GLY A 2 -25.07 10.09 -4.38
C GLY A 2 -23.95 10.99 -3.88
N ILE A 3 -23.30 10.62 -2.79
CA ILE A 3 -22.14 11.31 -2.23
C ILE A 3 -20.96 10.34 -2.30
N TRP A 4 -19.80 10.83 -2.73
CA TRP A 4 -18.55 10.10 -2.66
C TRP A 4 -17.74 10.61 -1.47
N ILE A 5 -17.26 9.69 -0.64
CA ILE A 5 -16.37 9.98 0.48
C ILE A 5 -14.98 9.52 0.06
N ILE A 6 -14.01 10.44 0.11
CA ILE A 6 -12.61 10.18 -0.24
C ILE A 6 -11.77 10.47 1.01
N ASP A 7 -11.06 9.46 1.49
CA ASP A 7 -10.29 9.54 2.74
C ASP A 7 -9.07 10.45 2.65
N ASP A 8 -8.44 10.56 1.48
CA ASP A 8 -7.26 11.38 1.24
C ASP A 8 -7.26 11.97 -0.18
N ILE A 9 -7.35 13.31 -0.27
CA ILE A 9 -7.29 14.06 -1.54
C ILE A 9 -5.88 14.63 -1.82
N THR A 10 -4.92 14.38 -0.94
CA THR A 10 -3.55 14.91 -1.04
C THR A 10 -2.88 14.59 -2.38
N PRO A 11 -2.95 13.35 -2.93
CA PRO A 11 -2.37 13.04 -4.23
C PRO A 11 -2.94 13.87 -5.38
N LEU A 12 -4.24 14.20 -5.33
CA LEU A 12 -4.91 15.02 -6.35
C LEU A 12 -4.52 16.49 -6.25
N ARG A 13 -4.34 17.02 -5.03
CA ARG A 13 -3.90 18.40 -4.80
C ARG A 13 -2.46 18.64 -5.22
N ALA A 14 -1.63 17.59 -5.21
CA ALA A 14 -0.23 17.67 -5.60
C ALA A 14 0.00 17.65 -7.12
N LEU A 15 -1.07 17.48 -7.93
CA LEU A 15 -0.94 17.49 -9.38
C LEU A 15 -0.68 18.92 -9.88
N ASP A 16 0.48 19.10 -10.50
CA ASP A 16 0.82 20.31 -11.24
C ASP A 16 1.32 19.97 -12.66
N ALA A 17 1.51 21.00 -13.49
CA ALA A 17 1.96 20.81 -14.87
C ALA A 17 3.33 20.12 -14.96
N LYS A 18 4.23 20.38 -14.01
CA LYS A 18 5.57 19.80 -13.97
C LYS A 18 5.53 18.31 -13.65
N LEU A 19 4.70 17.91 -12.69
CA LEU A 19 4.49 16.53 -12.29
C LEU A 19 3.80 15.74 -13.41
N LEU A 20 2.80 16.32 -14.07
CA LEU A 20 2.13 15.68 -15.20
C LEU A 20 3.03 15.48 -16.41
N ASP A 21 4.07 16.30 -16.56
CA ASP A 21 5.07 16.11 -17.61
C ASP A 21 6.10 15.02 -17.28
N SER A 22 6.28 14.70 -15.99
CA SER A 22 7.18 13.64 -15.54
C SER A 22 6.71 12.26 -16.01
N ASN A 23 7.65 11.39 -16.40
CA ASN A 23 7.31 10.01 -16.82
C ASN A 23 6.70 9.19 -15.68
N VAL A 24 7.20 9.39 -14.46
CA VAL A 24 6.71 8.79 -13.23
C VAL A 24 7.06 9.70 -12.06
N ALA A 25 6.16 9.82 -11.09
CA ALA A 25 6.38 10.57 -9.87
C ALA A 25 5.62 9.93 -8.70
N PHE A 26 6.27 9.82 -7.54
CA PHE A 26 5.55 9.53 -6.31
C PHE A 26 4.73 10.75 -5.89
N LEU A 27 3.53 10.50 -5.40
CA LEU A 27 2.63 11.53 -4.92
C LEU A 27 2.70 11.57 -3.39
N PRO A 28 2.59 12.75 -2.78
CA PRO A 28 2.54 12.86 -1.33
C PRO A 28 1.28 12.18 -0.79
N THR A 29 1.44 11.48 0.32
CA THR A 29 0.36 10.91 1.10
C THR A 29 0.47 11.39 2.54
N ARG A 30 -0.63 11.30 3.30
CA ARG A 30 -0.57 11.54 4.75
C ARG A 30 0.40 10.58 5.43
N MET A 31 0.92 10.98 6.59
CA MET A 31 1.72 10.10 7.44
C MET A 31 0.93 8.81 7.75
N ILE A 32 1.57 7.67 7.52
CA ILE A 32 0.95 6.36 7.69
C ILE A 32 1.07 5.92 9.14
N GLN A 33 -0.04 5.43 9.69
CA GLN A 33 -0.08 4.84 11.03
C GLN A 33 -0.34 3.34 10.93
N GLN A 34 0.46 2.55 11.64
CA GLN A 34 0.20 1.12 11.77
C GLN A 34 -0.93 0.89 12.77
N ARG A 35 -2.11 0.54 12.26
CA ARG A 35 -3.29 0.29 13.07
C ARG A 35 -3.37 -1.19 13.46
N ILE A 36 -3.56 -1.45 14.75
CA ILE A 36 -3.81 -2.79 15.26
C ILE A 36 -5.32 -2.92 15.46
N SER A 37 -5.95 -3.78 14.65
CA SER A 37 -7.37 -4.08 14.84
C SER A 37 -7.54 -4.85 16.15
N ALA A 38 -8.38 -4.32 17.04
CA ALA A 38 -8.90 -5.05 18.17
C ALA A 38 -10.25 -5.67 17.76
N GLN A 39 -10.51 -6.89 18.21
CA GLN A 39 -11.84 -7.47 18.10
C GLN A 39 -12.63 -7.07 19.34
N GLY A 40 -13.78 -6.42 19.14
CA GLY A 40 -14.74 -6.06 20.18
C GLY A 40 -16.14 -6.29 19.63
N GLY A 41 -17.07 -6.67 20.51
CA GLY A 41 -18.48 -6.86 20.16
C GLY A 41 -19.32 -5.74 20.75
N TRP A 42 -20.21 -5.18 19.94
CA TRP A 42 -21.33 -4.35 20.38
C TRP A 42 -22.63 -5.09 20.06
N PRO A 43 -23.68 -4.98 20.89
CA PRO A 43 -25.00 -5.48 20.49
C PRO A 43 -25.54 -4.59 19.37
N GLU A 44 -25.44 -5.09 18.14
CA GLU A 44 -25.99 -4.44 16.95
C GLU A 44 -27.49 -4.81 16.79
N GLY A 45 -28.29 -3.88 16.28
CA GLY A 45 -29.70 -4.08 15.93
C GLY A 45 -29.96 -3.93 14.43
N ASP A 46 -31.24 -3.99 14.03
CA ASP A 46 -31.68 -4.02 12.61
C ASP A 46 -31.31 -2.77 11.78
N ALA A 47 -30.80 -1.70 12.42
CA ALA A 47 -30.44 -0.43 11.78
C ALA A 47 -28.92 -0.12 11.77
N SER A 48 -28.09 -1.15 11.84
CA SER A 48 -26.63 -0.99 11.95
C SER A 48 -25.98 -0.91 10.58
N PHE A 49 -25.31 0.21 10.28
CA PHE A 49 -24.60 0.44 9.03
C PHE A 49 -23.10 0.54 9.30
N THR A 50 -22.33 -0.38 8.74
CA THR A 50 -20.87 -0.38 8.84
C THR A 50 -20.24 -0.23 7.46
N GLY A 51 -19.21 0.62 7.36
CA GLY A 51 -18.35 0.69 6.19
C GLY A 51 -17.02 -0.03 6.44
N PRO A 52 -16.31 -0.44 5.37
CA PRO A 52 -14.94 -0.92 5.51
C PRO A 52 -14.06 0.20 6.07
N ASN A 53 -13.24 -0.13 7.07
CA ASN A 53 -12.18 0.77 7.53
C ASN A 53 -11.11 0.94 6.45
N ALA A 54 -10.38 2.06 6.52
CA ALA A 54 -9.19 2.26 5.72
C ALA A 54 -8.20 1.08 5.91
N PRO A 55 -7.49 0.65 4.84
CA PRO A 55 -6.49 -0.40 4.93
C PRO A 55 -5.44 -0.11 6.02
N GLY A 56 -5.08 -1.12 6.84
CA GLY A 56 -4.19 -0.97 8.00
C GLY A 56 -2.69 -0.83 7.69
N GLY A 57 -2.34 -0.35 6.51
CA GLY A 57 -1.01 -0.39 5.90
C GLY A 57 -0.67 0.93 5.22
N ALA A 58 0.48 0.98 4.57
CA ALA A 58 0.92 2.18 3.86
C ALA A 58 0.33 2.19 2.45
N ASP A 59 -0.45 3.22 2.14
CA ASP A 59 -0.84 3.52 0.76
C ASP A 59 0.27 4.33 0.09
N ILE A 60 0.82 3.78 -0.99
CA ILE A 60 1.86 4.38 -1.81
C ILE A 60 1.21 4.84 -3.11
N SER A 61 1.07 6.15 -3.25
CA SER A 61 0.48 6.77 -4.43
C SER A 61 1.57 7.20 -5.42
N TYR A 62 1.38 6.93 -6.70
CA TYR A 62 2.26 7.43 -7.76
C TYR A 62 1.50 7.72 -9.06
N PHE A 63 2.04 8.64 -9.85
CA PHE A 63 1.57 9.00 -11.17
C PHE A 63 2.41 8.33 -12.26
N GLN A 64 1.76 7.84 -13.32
CA GLN A 64 2.39 7.43 -14.58
C GLN A 64 1.81 8.21 -15.76
N LYS A 65 2.67 8.88 -16.53
CA LYS A 65 2.25 9.65 -17.72
C LYS A 65 1.67 8.76 -18.82
N SER A 66 2.25 7.58 -19.01
CA SER A 66 1.86 6.59 -20.00
C SER A 66 1.78 5.21 -19.38
N ARG A 67 1.01 4.32 -20.02
CA ARG A 67 0.91 2.92 -19.61
C ARG A 67 2.28 2.26 -19.75
N HIS A 68 2.71 1.52 -18.73
CA HIS A 68 3.90 0.69 -18.79
C HIS A 68 3.63 -0.56 -19.63
N LEU A 69 4.41 -0.77 -20.70
CA LEU A 69 4.17 -1.84 -21.68
C LEU A 69 5.27 -2.90 -21.71
N PHE A 70 6.52 -2.52 -21.41
CA PHE A 70 7.70 -3.37 -21.59
C PHE A 70 8.54 -3.41 -20.33
N GLY A 71 9.13 -4.55 -20.03
CA GLY A 71 9.98 -4.70 -18.85
C GLY A 71 9.19 -4.82 -17.54
N LYS A 72 9.89 -5.16 -16.46
CA LYS A 72 9.28 -5.28 -15.13
C LYS A 72 9.07 -3.91 -14.52
N LEU A 73 7.93 -3.77 -13.84
CA LEU A 73 7.62 -2.62 -13.00
C LEU A 73 7.33 -3.13 -11.59
N LYS A 74 8.16 -2.72 -10.64
CA LYS A 74 8.04 -3.10 -9.23
C LYS A 74 8.29 -1.92 -8.32
N ILE A 75 7.68 -1.97 -7.14
CA ILE A 75 7.99 -1.09 -6.03
C ILE A 75 8.68 -1.92 -4.95
N GLU A 76 9.78 -1.43 -4.42
CA GLU A 76 10.51 -2.03 -3.32
C GLU A 76 10.40 -1.12 -2.11
N VAL A 77 10.25 -1.72 -0.93
CA VAL A 77 10.29 -1.01 0.35
C VAL A 77 11.58 -1.38 1.05
N LEU A 78 12.34 -0.38 1.46
CA LEU A 78 13.65 -0.50 2.06
C LEU A 78 13.63 0.02 3.50
N ASP A 79 14.41 -0.62 4.37
CA ASP A 79 14.69 -0.12 5.72
C ASP A 79 15.67 1.06 5.71
N ALA A 80 15.96 1.59 6.90
CA ALA A 80 16.88 2.70 7.11
C ALA A 80 18.32 2.37 6.66
N GLU A 81 18.69 1.09 6.69
CA GLU A 81 19.99 0.57 6.24
C GLU A 81 20.04 0.31 4.72
N GLY A 82 18.93 0.52 4.00
CA GLY A 82 18.85 0.35 2.55
C GLY A 82 18.67 -1.11 2.10
N LYS A 83 18.30 -2.02 2.99
CA LYS A 83 17.96 -3.41 2.66
C LYS A 83 16.49 -3.51 2.26
N VAL A 84 16.23 -4.27 1.20
CA VAL A 84 14.87 -4.53 0.71
C VAL A 84 14.13 -5.43 1.69
N LEU A 85 13.02 -4.91 2.23
CA LEU A 85 12.12 -5.64 3.13
C LEU A 85 10.97 -6.31 2.39
N ASP A 86 10.43 -5.63 1.37
CA ASP A 86 9.29 -6.12 0.60
C ASP A 86 9.37 -5.66 -0.86
N THR A 87 8.75 -6.42 -1.75
CA THR A 87 8.62 -6.10 -3.16
C THR A 87 7.15 -6.20 -3.57
N LEU A 88 6.58 -5.08 -3.93
CA LEU A 88 5.18 -4.90 -4.24
C LEU A 88 4.95 -4.85 -5.76
N PRO A 89 3.88 -5.50 -6.25
CA PRO A 89 3.50 -5.37 -7.65
C PRO A 89 3.01 -3.94 -7.91
N ALA A 90 3.61 -3.29 -8.91
CA ALA A 90 3.20 -1.96 -9.32
C ALA A 90 2.24 -2.04 -10.51
N SER A 91 1.17 -1.26 -10.46
CA SER A 91 0.22 -1.12 -11.56
C SER A 91 0.89 -0.47 -12.78
N VAL A 92 0.63 -1.05 -13.94
CA VAL A 92 1.13 -0.59 -15.23
C VAL A 92 0.25 0.49 -15.87
N ARG A 93 -0.85 0.89 -15.22
CA ARG A 93 -1.85 1.79 -15.81
C ARG A 93 -1.36 3.23 -15.84
N ARG A 94 -1.74 3.96 -16.89
CA ARG A 94 -1.60 5.42 -16.97
C ARG A 94 -2.46 6.09 -15.89
N GLY A 95 -1.97 7.20 -15.33
CA GLY A 95 -2.64 8.02 -14.34
C GLY A 95 -2.12 7.77 -12.92
N ILE A 96 -2.95 8.11 -11.93
CA ILE A 96 -2.66 7.85 -10.52
C ILE A 96 -2.91 6.38 -10.23
N ASN A 97 -1.96 5.76 -9.54
CA ASN A 97 -2.02 4.40 -9.07
C ASN A 97 -1.71 4.34 -7.58
N HIS A 98 -2.37 3.39 -6.92
CA HIS A 98 -2.21 3.11 -5.50
C HIS A 98 -1.63 1.71 -5.33
N VAL A 99 -0.63 1.57 -4.48
CA VAL A 99 -0.03 0.28 -4.11
C VAL A 99 0.04 0.23 -2.59
N TYR A 100 -0.50 -0.85 -2.04
CA TYR A 100 -0.61 -1.02 -0.61
C TYR A 100 0.50 -1.90 -0.06
N TRP A 101 1.24 -1.38 0.92
CA TRP A 101 2.21 -2.14 1.69
C TRP A 101 1.62 -2.54 3.03
N SER A 102 1.70 -3.84 3.36
CA SER A 102 1.14 -4.39 4.61
C SER A 102 1.89 -3.98 5.87
N MET A 103 3.08 -3.39 5.75
CA MET A 103 3.99 -3.05 6.87
C MET A 103 4.33 -4.27 7.74
N ARG A 104 4.44 -5.43 7.08
CA ARG A 104 4.87 -6.70 7.67
C ARG A 104 6.09 -7.22 6.94
N ALA A 105 6.95 -7.91 7.66
CA ALA A 105 8.01 -8.70 7.07
C ALA A 105 7.41 -9.92 6.33
N ALA A 106 8.26 -10.59 5.55
CA ALA A 106 7.89 -11.85 4.93
C ALA A 106 7.42 -12.88 5.98
N PRO A 107 6.42 -13.72 5.65
CA PRO A 107 5.99 -14.79 6.54
C PRO A 107 7.14 -15.78 6.83
N PRO A 108 7.13 -16.43 8.00
CA PRO A 108 8.12 -17.44 8.32
C PRO A 108 8.02 -18.63 7.36
N ARG A 109 9.16 -19.26 7.06
CA ARG A 109 9.19 -20.52 6.31
C ARG A 109 8.78 -21.65 7.23
N VAL A 110 7.72 -22.38 6.86
CA VAL A 110 7.24 -23.55 7.61
C VAL A 110 7.30 -24.81 6.74
N PRO A 111 7.46 -26.01 7.35
CA PRO A 111 7.38 -27.28 6.64
C PRO A 111 6.02 -27.48 5.95
N LYS A 112 6.01 -28.28 4.88
CA LYS A 112 4.76 -28.69 4.25
C LYS A 112 3.98 -29.58 5.22
N ALA A 113 2.69 -29.31 5.40
CA ALA A 113 1.80 -30.08 6.26
C ALA A 113 0.41 -30.17 5.63
N ALA A 114 -0.38 -31.16 6.06
CA ALA A 114 -1.77 -31.32 5.64
C ALA A 114 -2.69 -30.21 6.18
N GLN A 115 -2.28 -29.52 7.25
CA GLN A 115 -3.01 -28.41 7.87
C GLN A 115 -2.21 -27.12 7.76
N ILE A 116 -2.91 -26.01 7.52
CA ILE A 116 -2.32 -24.67 7.44
C ILE A 116 -2.13 -24.13 8.85
N ALA A 117 -0.89 -23.83 9.22
CA ALA A 117 -0.61 -23.01 10.40
C ALA A 117 -0.99 -21.55 10.08
N PHE A 118 -2.22 -21.13 10.35
CA PHE A 118 -2.72 -19.80 9.96
C PHE A 118 -1.78 -18.64 10.37
N ASN A 119 -1.20 -18.71 11.57
CA ASN A 119 -0.25 -17.70 12.07
C ASN A 119 1.07 -17.64 11.29
N SER A 120 1.41 -18.66 10.50
CA SER A 120 2.60 -18.65 9.64
C SER A 120 2.34 -18.02 8.27
N THR A 121 1.11 -17.62 7.96
CA THR A 121 0.77 -16.98 6.68
C THR A 121 1.09 -15.48 6.66
N GLN A 122 1.33 -14.88 7.84
CA GLN A 122 1.69 -13.47 7.97
C GLN A 122 2.99 -13.33 8.75
N GLY A 123 3.88 -12.46 8.28
CA GLY A 123 5.07 -12.10 9.03
C GLY A 123 4.79 -11.11 10.17
N PRO A 124 5.78 -10.92 11.06
CA PRO A 124 5.71 -9.90 12.09
C PRO A 124 5.59 -8.50 11.47
N ARG A 125 5.00 -7.58 12.22
CA ARG A 125 4.97 -6.16 11.85
C ARG A 125 6.38 -5.60 11.88
N VAL A 126 6.70 -4.73 10.95
CA VAL A 126 7.96 -3.98 10.99
C VAL A 126 7.89 -2.92 12.11
N PRO A 127 9.02 -2.58 12.76
CA PRO A 127 9.04 -1.51 13.77
C PRO A 127 8.60 -0.15 13.21
N PRO A 128 8.13 0.79 14.05
CA PRO A 128 7.96 2.17 13.63
C PRO A 128 9.30 2.78 13.21
N GLY A 129 9.31 3.51 12.10
CA GLY A 129 10.50 4.16 11.57
C GLY A 129 10.30 4.68 10.16
N ASP A 130 11.35 5.26 9.60
CA ASP A 130 11.36 5.75 8.23
C ASP A 130 11.73 4.61 7.27
N TYR A 131 10.91 4.45 6.23
CA TYR A 131 11.10 3.46 5.19
C TYR A 131 11.19 4.15 3.84
N THR A 132 12.11 3.70 2.99
CA THR A 132 12.29 4.27 1.65
C THR A 132 11.55 3.43 0.63
N VAL A 133 10.74 4.08 -0.19
CA VAL A 133 10.05 3.43 -1.32
C VAL A 133 10.84 3.70 -2.60
N ARG A 134 11.21 2.63 -3.30
CA ARG A 134 11.92 2.71 -4.58
C ARG A 134 11.10 2.07 -5.68
N MET A 135 10.98 2.74 -6.82
CA MET A 135 10.39 2.13 -8.01
C MET A 135 11.49 1.72 -8.99
N THR A 136 11.40 0.51 -9.51
CA THR A 136 12.20 0.05 -10.65
C THR A 136 11.29 -0.11 -11.85
N LYS A 137 11.63 0.59 -12.93
CA LYS A 137 10.95 0.53 -14.22
C LYS A 137 11.99 0.16 -15.27
N ASP A 138 12.00 -1.12 -15.66
CA ASP A 138 12.85 -1.58 -16.76
C ASP A 138 12.33 -0.99 -18.08
N LYS A 139 13.24 -0.71 -19.02
CA LYS A 139 12.89 -0.13 -20.33
C LYS A 139 12.25 -1.14 -21.27
#